data_AF-A0A414R622-F1
#
_entry.id   AF-A0A414R622-F1
#
_cell.length_a   1.000
_cell.length_b   1.000
_cell.length_c   1.000
_cell.angle_alpha   90.00
_cell.angle_beta   90.00
_cell.angle_gamma   90.00
#
_symmetry.space_group_name_H-M   'P 1'
#
loop_
_entity.id
_entity.type
_entity.pdbx_description
1 polymer ?
#
loop_
_entity_poly.entity_id
_entity_poly.type
_entity_poly.pdbx_seq_one_letter_code
_entity_poly.pdbx_strand_id
1 'polypeptide(L)'
;MTSWNFIEKNSVVEFEKNNKDLRIDGKNKQLFGKGARSIINSAFLIALMKYCYDDKLCHPGIIILDTPLTTFKEKDKVAKEKDESVGKNIKMAVYEQLATFAKEFQIIIFENEEPAEELKSNINYIHFSGNSNVYRSGFIPQ
;
A
#
# COMPACT_ATOMS: atom_id res chain seq x y z
N MET A 1 -6.82 6.11 -0.08
CA MET A 1 -7.45 4.84 0.37
C MET A 1 -8.67 4.47 -0.48
N THR A 2 -9.55 5.40 -0.88
CA THR A 2 -10.59 5.11 -1.89
C THR A 2 -10.00 4.69 -3.24
N SER A 3 -8.96 5.39 -3.70
CA SER A 3 -8.18 5.02 -4.90
C SER A 3 -7.48 3.66 -4.80
N TRP A 4 -7.43 3.07 -3.61
CA TRP A 4 -6.85 1.75 -3.36
C TRP A 4 -7.92 0.67 -3.25
N ASN A 5 -9.20 1.00 -3.50
CA ASN A 5 -10.37 0.15 -3.28
C ASN A 5 -10.46 -0.41 -1.85
N PHE A 6 -9.83 0.25 -0.87
CA PHE A 6 -9.77 -0.24 0.51
C PHE A 6 -10.94 0.25 1.37
N ILE A 7 -11.46 1.44 1.07
CA ILE A 7 -12.65 2.03 1.71
C ILE A 7 -13.58 2.58 0.63
N GLU A 8 -14.85 2.73 0.96
CA GLU A 8 -15.84 3.32 0.07
C GLU A 8 -15.60 4.82 -0.13
N LYS A 9 -16.16 5.37 -1.21
CA LYS A 9 -15.99 6.80 -1.53
C LYS A 9 -16.60 7.73 -0.47
N ASN A 10 -17.65 7.29 0.21
CA ASN A 10 -18.34 8.01 1.27
C ASN A 10 -17.83 7.66 2.68
N SER A 11 -16.78 6.84 2.80
CA SER A 11 -16.19 6.53 4.09
C SER A 11 -15.57 7.78 4.72
N VAL A 12 -15.80 7.94 6.02
CA VAL A 12 -15.28 9.06 6.81
C VAL A 12 -13.99 8.63 7.50
N VAL A 13 -12.90 9.37 7.24
CA VAL A 13 -11.59 9.13 7.85
C VAL A 13 -11.24 10.31 8.76
N GLU A 14 -11.00 10.02 10.03
CA GLU A 14 -10.74 11.03 11.07
C GLU A 14 -9.44 10.71 11.81
N PHE A 15 -8.74 11.76 12.26
CA PHE A 15 -7.61 11.62 13.18
C PHE A 15 -8.08 11.86 14.62
N GLU A 16 -7.99 10.81 15.45
CA GLU A 16 -8.39 10.82 16.84
C GLU A 16 -7.23 11.36 17.70
N LYS A 17 -7.36 12.61 18.18
CA LYS A 17 -6.27 13.32 18.87
C LYS A 17 -5.79 12.65 20.15
N ASN A 18 -6.67 11.93 20.84
CA ASN A 18 -6.38 11.33 22.15
C ASN A 18 -5.42 10.15 22.04
N ASN A 19 -5.64 9.24 21.09
CA ASN A 19 -4.77 8.09 20.85
C ASN A 19 -3.74 8.33 19.74
N LYS A 20 -3.80 9.51 19.08
CA LYS A 20 -2.96 9.89 17.94
C LYS A 20 -3.04 8.87 16.81
N ASP A 21 -4.24 8.38 16.55
CA ASP A 21 -4.47 7.32 15.57
C ASP A 21 -5.67 7.62 14.67
N LEU A 22 -5.86 6.79 13.64
CA LEU A 22 -6.93 6.94 12.67
C LEU A 22 -8.21 6.19 13.06
N ARG A 23 -9.34 6.80 12.72
CA ARG A 23 -10.68 6.24 12.79
C ARG A 23 -11.32 6.25 11.40
N ILE A 24 -11.91 5.13 10.99
CA ILE A 24 -12.56 4.98 9.68
C ILE A 24 -13.99 4.51 9.94
N ASP A 25 -14.97 5.29 9.48
CA ASP A 25 -16.40 5.03 9.67
C ASP A 25 -16.76 4.75 11.14
N GLY A 26 -16.26 5.60 12.03
CA GLY A 26 -16.44 5.47 13.49
C GLY A 26 -15.67 4.31 14.13
N LYS A 27 -14.96 3.47 13.36
CA LYS A 27 -14.17 2.35 13.85
C LYS A 27 -12.70 2.74 14.02
N ASN A 28 -12.18 2.60 15.23
CA ASN A 28 -10.76 2.85 15.50
C ASN A 28 -9.85 1.86 14.76
N LYS A 29 -8.74 2.32 14.18
CA LYS A 29 -7.77 1.47 13.45
C LYS A 29 -7.35 0.24 14.25
N GLN A 30 -7.15 0.36 15.56
CA GLN A 30 -6.78 -0.76 16.43
C GLN A 30 -7.75 -1.97 16.37
N LEU A 31 -9.02 -1.74 15.99
CA LEU A 31 -10.05 -2.76 15.84
C LEU A 31 -10.05 -3.44 14.46
N PHE A 32 -9.15 -3.03 13.55
CA PHE A 32 -8.96 -3.68 12.26
C PHE A 32 -7.95 -4.83 12.37
N GLY A 33 -8.09 -5.83 11.50
CA GLY A 33 -7.14 -6.93 11.40
C GLY A 33 -5.74 -6.42 11.02
N LYS A 34 -4.69 -7.20 11.30
CA LYS A 34 -3.28 -6.82 11.07
C LYS A 34 -3.04 -6.31 9.64
N GLY A 35 -3.59 -6.99 8.63
CA GLY A 35 -3.50 -6.56 7.22
C GLY A 35 -4.13 -5.21 6.94
N ALA A 36 -5.36 -4.99 7.40
CA ALA A 36 -6.02 -3.70 7.24
C ALA A 36 -5.27 -2.59 7.98
N ARG A 37 -4.74 -2.85 9.19
CA ARG A 37 -3.90 -1.88 9.91
C ARG A 37 -2.63 -1.53 9.15
N SER A 38 -1.99 -2.51 8.51
CA SER A 38 -0.80 -2.31 7.67
C SER A 38 -1.08 -1.37 6.50
N ILE A 39 -2.19 -1.59 5.79
CA ILE A 39 -2.63 -0.75 4.68
C ILE A 39 -2.91 0.68 5.16
N ILE A 40 -3.64 0.85 6.26
CA ILE A 40 -3.97 2.18 6.78
C ILE A 40 -2.72 2.93 7.22
N ASN A 41 -1.78 2.25 7.91
CA ASN A 41 -0.50 2.84 8.30
C ASN A 41 0.31 3.27 7.07
N SER A 42 0.35 2.44 6.04
CA SER A 42 1.05 2.74 4.78
C SER A 42 0.44 3.97 4.10
N ALA A 43 -0.89 4.03 4.00
CA ALA A 43 -1.61 5.19 3.46
C ALA A 43 -1.31 6.47 4.25
N PHE A 44 -1.27 6.37 5.58
CA PHE A 44 -0.98 7.49 6.45
C PHE A 44 0.45 8.01 6.26
N LEU A 45 1.46 7.13 6.21
CA LEU A 45 2.85 7.51 5.98
C LEU A 45 3.05 8.18 4.62
N ILE A 46 2.42 7.63 3.57
CA ILE A 46 2.45 8.21 2.23
C ILE A 46 1.79 9.60 2.21
N ALA A 47 0.63 9.74 2.85
CA ALA A 47 -0.07 11.02 2.94
C ALA A 47 0.72 12.05 3.74
N LEU A 48 1.37 11.63 4.83
CA LEU A 48 2.22 12.50 5.65
C LEU A 48 3.46 12.98 4.87
N MET A 49 4.14 12.07 4.16
CA MET A 49 5.25 12.44 3.27
C MET A 49 4.80 13.46 2.24
N LYS A 50 3.67 13.20 1.56
CA LYS A 50 3.12 14.14 0.57
C LYS A 50 2.79 15.49 1.20
N TYR A 51 2.12 15.50 2.35
CA TYR A 51 1.80 16.73 3.07
C TYR A 51 3.07 17.53 3.39
N CYS A 52 4.10 16.89 3.93
CA CYS A 52 5.36 17.55 4.20
C CYS A 52 6.05 18.07 2.93
N TYR A 53 5.97 17.32 1.83
CA TYR A 53 6.53 17.73 0.55
C TYR A 53 5.82 18.97 -0.01
N ASP A 54 4.49 18.94 -0.07
CA ASP A 54 3.65 20.03 -0.60
C ASP A 54 3.84 21.33 0.20
N ASP A 55 3.93 21.23 1.53
CA ASP A 55 4.09 22.37 2.45
C ASP A 55 5.57 22.76 2.69
N LYS A 56 6.53 22.13 1.99
CA LYS A 56 7.98 22.35 2.16
C LYS A 56 8.47 22.19 3.60
N LEU A 57 7.87 21.25 4.32
CA LEU A 57 8.27 20.86 5.67
C LEU A 57 9.44 19.88 5.62
N CYS A 58 10.12 19.73 6.76
CA CYS A 58 11.26 18.82 6.88
C CYS A 58 10.80 17.35 6.74
N HIS A 59 11.03 16.78 5.57
CA HIS A 59 10.87 15.34 5.29
C HIS A 59 11.88 14.94 4.20
N PRO A 60 12.52 13.75 4.30
CA PRO A 60 13.59 13.36 3.36
C PRO A 60 13.11 13.01 1.95
N GLY A 61 11.82 13.20 1.63
CA GLY A 61 11.23 12.80 0.34
C GLY A 61 11.29 11.29 0.04
N ILE A 62 11.55 10.45 1.04
CA ILE A 62 11.62 8.98 0.88
C ILE A 62 10.84 8.26 1.99
N ILE A 63 10.18 7.17 1.63
CA ILE A 63 9.60 6.20 2.57
C ILE A 63 9.96 4.77 2.15
N ILE A 64 10.06 3.89 3.16
CA ILE A 64 10.30 2.46 2.98
C ILE A 64 9.15 1.70 3.63
N LEU A 65 8.49 0.84 2.87
CA LEU A 65 7.38 -0.01 3.33
C LEU A 65 7.83 -1.47 3.26
N ASP A 66 7.85 -2.14 4.40
CA ASP A 66 8.10 -3.58 4.50
C ASP A 66 6.77 -4.32 4.53
N THR A 67 6.51 -5.13 3.51
CA THR A 67 5.35 -6.03 3.38
C THR A 67 4.00 -5.35 3.68
N PRO A 68 3.71 -4.16 3.11
CA PRO A 68 2.53 -3.38 3.47
C PRO A 68 1.22 -4.10 3.13
N LEU A 69 1.24 -5.05 2.18
CA LEU A 69 0.06 -5.67 1.60
C LEU A 69 -0.04 -7.19 1.86
N THR A 70 1.04 -7.87 2.27
CA THR A 70 1.08 -9.35 2.40
C THR A 70 0.03 -9.90 3.36
N THR A 71 -0.23 -9.20 4.46
CA THR A 71 -1.13 -9.72 5.52
C THR A 71 -2.61 -9.45 5.24
N PHE A 72 -2.93 -8.78 4.14
CA PHE A 72 -4.31 -8.51 3.75
C PHE A 72 -4.84 -9.62 2.84
N LYS A 73 -5.77 -10.41 3.38
CA LYS A 73 -6.61 -11.33 2.61
C LYS A 73 -7.98 -10.67 2.44
N GLU A 74 -8.39 -10.44 1.20
CA GLU A 74 -9.78 -10.11 0.91
C GLU A 74 -10.64 -11.25 1.46
N LYS A 75 -11.66 -10.92 2.25
CA LYS A 75 -12.66 -11.93 2.62
C LYS A 75 -13.34 -12.36 1.33
N ASP A 76 -13.43 -13.66 1.07
CA ASP A 76 -14.18 -14.19 -0.08
C ASP A 76 -15.56 -13.51 -0.09
N LYS A 77 -15.79 -12.60 -1.04
CA LYS A 77 -17.13 -12.09 -1.29
C LYS A 77 -17.90 -13.30 -1.81
N VAL A 78 -18.88 -13.77 -1.04
CA VAL A 78 -19.81 -14.81 -1.47
C VAL A 78 -20.28 -14.40 -2.86
N ALA A 79 -19.98 -15.25 -3.86
CA ALA A 79 -20.38 -15.06 -5.24
C ALA A 79 -21.91 -15.06 -5.32
N LYS A 80 -22.51 -13.90 -5.03
CA LYS A 80 -23.87 -13.58 -5.37
C LYS A 80 -23.82 -12.31 -6.18
N GLU A 81 -24.28 -12.50 -7.41
CA GLU A 81 -24.56 -11.52 -8.44
C GLU A 81 -23.39 -11.24 -9.38
N LYS A 82 -23.65 -11.64 -10.63
CA LYS A 82 -22.86 -11.42 -11.83
C LYS A 82 -22.79 -9.92 -12.10
N ASP A 83 -21.86 -9.24 -11.44
CA ASP A 83 -21.38 -7.96 -11.90
C ASP A 83 -20.03 -8.21 -12.56
N GLU A 84 -19.96 -8.07 -13.88
CA GLU A 84 -18.75 -8.25 -14.69
C GLU A 84 -17.68 -7.16 -14.41
N SER A 85 -17.91 -6.30 -13.43
CA SER A 85 -16.88 -5.50 -12.77
C SER A 85 -16.12 -6.35 -11.75
N VAL A 86 -15.25 -7.24 -12.23
CA VAL A 86 -14.28 -7.94 -11.37
C VAL A 86 -13.51 -6.88 -10.57
N GLY A 87 -13.87 -6.74 -9.29
CA GLY A 87 -13.30 -5.73 -8.40
C GLY A 87 -11.79 -5.83 -8.42
N LYS A 88 -11.13 -4.78 -8.89
CA LYS A 88 -9.68 -4.72 -8.91
C LYS A 88 -9.15 -4.96 -7.50
N ASN A 89 -8.38 -6.04 -7.33
CA ASN A 89 -7.76 -6.43 -6.07
C ASN A 89 -7.03 -5.22 -5.45
N ILE A 90 -7.22 -5.00 -4.16
CA ILE A 90 -6.62 -3.88 -3.41
C ILE A 90 -5.12 -3.76 -3.68
N LYS A 91 -4.39 -4.88 -3.80
CA LYS A 91 -2.95 -4.85 -4.08
C LYS A 91 -2.61 -4.17 -5.41
N MET A 92 -3.32 -4.56 -6.48
CA MET A 92 -3.15 -3.95 -7.80
C MET A 92 -3.55 -2.48 -7.80
N ALA A 93 -4.64 -2.14 -7.12
CA ALA A 93 -5.09 -0.75 -6.99
C ALA A 93 -4.07 0.13 -6.28
N VAL A 94 -3.47 -0.36 -5.18
CA VAL A 94 -2.40 0.33 -4.47
C VAL A 94 -1.21 0.57 -5.39
N TYR A 95 -0.68 -0.48 -6.01
CA TYR A 95 0.55 -0.33 -6.78
C TYR A 95 0.41 0.57 -8.02
N GLU A 96 -0.68 0.45 -8.77
CA GLU A 96 -0.91 1.32 -9.93
C GLU A 96 -1.07 2.79 -9.50
N GLN A 97 -1.72 3.03 -8.36
CA GLN A 97 -1.82 4.37 -7.81
C GLN A 97 -0.45 4.90 -7.39
N LEU A 98 0.40 4.08 -6.75
CA LEU A 98 1.73 4.49 -6.33
C LEU A 98 2.67 4.75 -7.51
N ALA A 99 2.60 3.93 -8.56
CA ALA A 99 3.41 4.10 -9.79
C ALA A 99 3.18 5.46 -10.46
N THR A 100 1.95 5.99 -10.39
CA THR A 100 1.62 7.30 -10.97
C THR A 100 1.85 8.47 -10.00
N PHE A 101 1.83 8.21 -8.70
CA PHE A 101 1.91 9.20 -7.62
C PHE A 101 3.35 9.56 -7.22
N ALA A 102 4.27 8.59 -7.23
CA ALA A 102 5.65 8.75 -6.77
C ALA A 102 6.57 9.41 -7.82
N LYS A 103 6.17 10.58 -8.35
CA LYS A 103 6.98 11.32 -9.33
C LYS A 103 8.00 12.26 -8.68
N GLU A 104 7.67 12.80 -7.51
CA GLU A 104 8.42 13.87 -6.85
C GLU A 104 9.11 13.41 -5.55
N PHE A 105 8.88 12.16 -5.16
CA PHE A 105 9.40 11.52 -3.95
C PHE A 105 9.57 10.02 -4.20
N GLN A 106 10.37 9.36 -3.35
CA GLN A 106 10.72 7.96 -3.51
C GLN A 106 9.94 7.07 -2.54
N ILE A 107 9.30 6.04 -3.09
CA ILE A 107 8.62 4.99 -2.31
C ILE A 107 9.31 3.67 -2.62
N ILE A 108 9.90 3.04 -1.61
CA ILE A 108 10.51 1.71 -1.71
C ILE A 108 9.61 0.71 -1.01
N ILE A 109 9.21 -0.34 -1.71
CA ILE A 109 8.35 -1.41 -1.16
C ILE A 109 9.10 -2.73 -1.24
N PHE A 110 9.19 -3.41 -0.10
CA PHE A 110 9.60 -4.81 -0.05
C PHE A 110 8.37 -5.69 0.01
N GLU A 111 8.25 -6.63 -0.92
CA GLU A 111 7.14 -7.56 -0.98
C GLU A 111 7.62 -8.91 -1.50
N ASN A 112 6.98 -9.99 -1.03
CA ASN A 112 7.31 -11.36 -1.46
C ASN A 112 6.52 -11.79 -2.70
N GLU A 113 5.36 -11.18 -2.93
CA GLU A 113 4.55 -11.40 -4.11
C GLU A 113 4.96 -10.46 -5.25
N GLU A 114 5.01 -10.99 -6.47
CA GLU A 114 5.34 -10.18 -7.64
C GLU A 114 4.16 -9.30 -8.07
N PRO A 115 4.42 -8.05 -8.49
CA PRO A 115 3.42 -7.24 -9.18
C PRO A 115 3.08 -7.83 -10.55
N ALA A 116 1.91 -7.47 -11.11
CA ALA A 116 1.56 -7.85 -12.47
C ALA A 116 2.59 -7.34 -13.49
N GLU A 117 2.79 -8.07 -14.59
CA GLU A 117 3.77 -7.74 -15.63
C GLU A 117 3.62 -6.31 -16.19
N GLU A 118 2.38 -5.88 -16.44
CA GLU A 118 2.08 -4.54 -16.95
C GLU A 118 2.59 -3.44 -16.01
N LEU A 119 2.53 -3.67 -14.70
CA LEU A 119 2.98 -2.74 -13.69
C LEU A 119 4.50 -2.69 -13.59
N LYS A 120 5.22 -3.80 -13.86
CA LYS A 120 6.70 -3.85 -13.81
C LYS A 120 7.34 -2.82 -14.73
N SER A 121 6.69 -2.48 -15.85
CA SER A 121 7.17 -1.45 -16.79
C SER A 121 7.03 -0.01 -16.27
N ASN A 122 6.18 0.21 -15.26
CA ASN A 122 5.84 1.53 -14.70
C ASN A 122 6.53 1.81 -13.36
N ILE A 123 7.34 0.87 -12.87
CA ILE A 123 8.05 0.97 -11.60
C ILE A 123 9.50 0.52 -11.77
N ASN A 124 10.37 0.89 -10.83
CA ASN A 124 11.68 0.27 -10.74
C ASN A 124 11.56 -1.10 -10.04
N TYR A 125 11.31 -2.15 -10.82
CA TYR A 125 11.17 -3.51 -10.30
C TYR A 125 12.53 -4.18 -10.12
N ILE A 126 12.82 -4.62 -8.89
CA ILE A 126 14.05 -5.36 -8.56
C ILE A 126 13.66 -6.73 -8.01
N HIS A 127 13.94 -7.79 -8.78
CA HIS A 127 13.70 -9.16 -8.37
C HIS A 127 14.88 -9.75 -7.59
N PHE A 128 14.56 -10.45 -6.50
CA PHE A 128 15.51 -11.20 -5.68
C PHE A 128 15.11 -12.67 -5.68
N SER A 129 15.87 -13.51 -6.39
CA SER A 129 15.51 -14.93 -6.59
C SER A 129 16.04 -15.86 -5.50
N GLY A 130 16.97 -15.40 -4.65
CA GLY A 130 17.74 -16.28 -3.77
C GLY A 130 18.74 -17.19 -4.49
N ASN A 131 18.73 -17.21 -5.83
CA ASN A 131 19.60 -18.03 -6.67
C ASN A 131 20.49 -17.12 -7.53
N SER A 132 21.77 -17.03 -7.14
CA SER A 132 22.80 -16.19 -7.80
C SER A 132 22.98 -16.48 -9.29
N ASN A 133 22.56 -17.65 -9.76
CA ASN A 133 22.70 -18.08 -11.15
C ASN A 133 21.57 -17.57 -12.05
N VAL A 134 20.49 -17.01 -11.47
CA VAL A 134 19.32 -16.53 -12.22
C VAL A 134 19.16 -15.01 -12.03
N TYR A 135 19.17 -14.55 -10.77
CA TYR A 135 19.10 -13.14 -10.39
C TYR A 135 19.93 -12.91 -9.12
N ARG A 136 19.93 -11.70 -8.59
CA ARG A 136 20.66 -11.39 -7.35
C ARG A 136 20.09 -12.18 -6.16
N SER A 137 20.97 -12.68 -5.29
CA SER A 137 20.64 -13.57 -4.17
C SER A 137 19.90 -12.90 -3.00
N GLY A 138 19.88 -11.57 -2.92
CA GLY A 138 19.31 -10.86 -1.76
C GLY A 138 20.24 -9.79 -1.21
N PHE A 139 19.93 -9.35 0.01
CA PHE A 139 20.82 -8.56 0.87
C PHE A 139 21.31 -9.34 2.10
N ILE A 140 20.94 -10.63 2.22
CA ILE A 140 21.42 -11.49 3.30
C ILE A 140 22.89 -11.84 3.00
N PRO A 141 23.85 -11.48 3.88
CA PRO A 141 25.26 -11.83 3.68
C PRO A 141 25.45 -13.34 3.63
N GLN A 142 26.42 -13.80 2.85
CA GLN A 142 26.88 -15.19 2.81
C GLN A 142 28.01 -15.43 3.82
#